data_AF-A0A832QAL7-F1
#
_entry.id   AF-A0A832QAL7-F1
#
_cell.length_a   1.000
_cell.length_b   1.000
_cell.length_c   1.000
_cell.angle_alpha   90.00
_cell.angle_beta   90.00
_cell.angle_gamma   90.00
#
_symmetry.space_group_name_H-M   'P 1'
#
loop_
_entity.id
_entity.type
_entity.pdbx_description
1 polymer ?
#
loop_
_entity_poly.entity_id
_entity_poly.type
_entity_poly.pdbx_seq_one_letter_code
_entity_poly.pdbx_strand_id
1 'polypeptide(L)'
;METINAIYMFIIGIFLGSFFNVLGYRIPKRMSIIKPGSHCPECKSSLKVRDLVPILSYIFLRGKCRYCKKKISIIYPIFELITGLAFLLTYYYTGFNNELIINLT
;
A
#
# COMPACT_ATOMS: atom_id res chain seq x y z
N MET A 1 12.48 21.17 -6.94
CA MET A 1 11.83 20.26 -7.91
C MET A 1 12.08 18.81 -7.52
N GLU A 2 13.34 18.41 -7.32
CA GLU A 2 13.75 17.04 -6.94
C GLU A 2 13.08 16.47 -5.68
N THR A 3 12.98 17.24 -4.60
CA THR A 3 12.42 16.75 -3.33
C THR A 3 10.91 16.48 -3.42
N ILE A 4 10.18 17.31 -4.16
CA ILE A 4 8.73 17.13 -4.38
C ILE A 4 8.48 15.86 -5.19
N ASN A 5 9.28 15.64 -6.24
CA ASN A 5 9.20 14.44 -7.07
C ASN A 5 9.52 13.17 -6.27
N ALA A 6 10.56 13.21 -5.43
CA ALA A 6 10.91 12.10 -4.55
C ALA A 6 9.77 11.73 -3.59
N ILE A 7 9.13 12.73 -2.96
CA ILE A 7 7.96 12.51 -2.09
C ILE A 7 6.81 11.91 -2.90
N TYR A 8 6.54 12.42 -4.10
CA TYR A 8 5.49 11.91 -4.97
C TYR A 8 5.73 10.44 -5.36
N MET A 9 6.95 10.08 -5.72
CA MET A 9 7.34 8.70 -6.06
C MET A 9 7.19 7.76 -4.86
N PHE A 10 7.59 8.18 -3.67
CA PHE A 10 7.39 7.41 -2.44
C PHE A 10 5.90 7.19 -2.16
N ILE A 11 5.07 8.23 -2.30
CA ILE A 11 3.62 8.14 -2.10
C ILE A 11 3.02 7.13 -3.09
N ILE A 12 3.35 7.22 -4.38
CA ILE A 12 2.88 6.24 -5.37
C ILE A 12 3.29 4.82 -4.95
N GLY A 13 4.54 4.61 -4.56
CA GLY A 13 5.06 3.30 -4.18
C GLY A 13 4.32 2.69 -2.98
N ILE A 14 4.00 3.47 -1.94
CA ILE A 14 3.24 2.94 -0.78
C ILE A 14 1.80 2.58 -1.16
N PHE A 15 1.16 3.33 -2.06
CA PHE A 15 -0.20 3.03 -2.54
C PHE A 15 -0.22 1.79 -3.43
N LEU A 16 0.78 1.64 -4.32
CA LEU A 16 0.96 0.43 -5.12
C LEU A 16 1.24 -0.79 -4.24
N GLY A 17 2.11 -0.65 -3.22
CA GLY A 17 2.37 -1.72 -2.25
C GLY A 17 1.10 -2.18 -1.53
N SER A 18 0.24 -1.23 -1.14
CA SER A 18 -1.06 -1.54 -0.52
C SER A 18 -1.99 -2.28 -1.49
N PHE A 19 -2.02 -1.87 -2.75
CA PHE A 19 -2.78 -2.57 -3.80
C PHE A 19 -2.25 -3.99 -4.06
N PHE A 20 -0.93 -4.19 -4.11
CA PHE A 20 -0.32 -5.51 -4.28
C PHE A 20 -0.65 -6.46 -3.14
N ASN A 21 -0.74 -5.96 -1.90
CA ASN A 21 -1.23 -6.76 -0.77
C ASN A 21 -2.67 -7.26 -1.00
N VAL A 22 -3.54 -6.43 -1.60
CA VAL A 22 -4.90 -6.84 -1.97
C VAL A 22 -4.88 -7.91 -3.06
N LEU A 23 -4.05 -7.74 -4.09
CA LEU A 23 -3.89 -8.71 -5.17
C LEU A 23 -3.39 -10.06 -4.65
N GLY A 24 -2.33 -10.06 -3.84
CA GLY A 24 -1.75 -11.27 -3.24
C GLY A 24 -2.75 -12.02 -2.36
N TYR A 25 -3.72 -11.33 -1.75
CA TYR A 25 -4.80 -11.96 -0.99
C TYR A 25 -5.93 -12.50 -1.89
N ARG A 26 -6.34 -11.74 -2.91
CA ARG A 26 -7.55 -12.02 -3.70
C ARG A 26 -7.32 -12.98 -4.87
N ILE A 27 -6.19 -12.85 -5.59
CA ILE A 27 -5.90 -13.63 -6.80
C ILE A 27 -5.83 -15.14 -6.50
N PRO A 28 -5.08 -15.61 -5.50
CA PRO A 28 -5.00 -17.04 -5.20
C PRO A 28 -6.36 -17.64 -4.79
N LYS A 29 -7.26 -16.80 -4.24
CA LYS A 29 -8.61 -17.18 -3.82
C LYS A 29 -9.67 -16.99 -4.91
N ARG A 30 -9.27 -16.61 -6.13
CA ARG A 30 -10.17 -16.28 -7.26
C ARG A 30 -11.27 -15.28 -6.89
N MET A 31 -10.95 -14.36 -5.98
CA MET A 31 -11.87 -13.30 -5.56
C MET A 31 -11.79 -12.13 -6.54
N SER A 32 -12.93 -11.48 -6.80
CA SER A 32 -12.93 -10.25 -7.59
C SER A 32 -12.15 -9.14 -6.89
N ILE A 33 -11.32 -8.42 -7.65
CA ILE A 33 -10.51 -7.29 -7.15
C ILE A 33 -11.38 -6.03 -7.00
N ILE A 34 -12.48 -5.93 -7.76
CA ILE A 34 -13.33 -4.74 -7.85
C ILE A 34 -14.45 -4.78 -6.80
N LYS A 35 -15.13 -5.91 -6.65
CA LYS A 35 -16.28 -6.06 -5.72
C LYS A 35 -16.23 -7.39 -4.97
N PRO A 36 -16.54 -7.40 -3.66
CA PRO A 36 -16.81 -6.26 -2.80
C PRO A 36 -15.53 -5.42 -2.51
N GLY A 37 -15.70 -4.21 -1.97
CA GLY A 37 -14.58 -3.32 -1.59
C GLY A 37 -13.66 -3.92 -0.52
N SER A 38 -12.75 -3.13 0.06
CA SER A 38 -11.89 -3.62 1.15
C SER A 38 -12.69 -3.81 2.44
N HIS A 39 -12.56 -4.99 3.07
CA HIS A 39 -13.27 -5.35 4.30
C HIS A 39 -12.30 -6.00 5.28
N CYS A 40 -12.60 -5.87 6.58
CA CYS A 40 -11.85 -6.61 7.59
C CYS A 40 -12.16 -8.13 7.46
N PRO A 41 -11.15 -9.02 7.41
CA PRO A 41 -11.39 -10.46 7.30
C PRO A 41 -12.08 -11.07 8.53
N GLU A 42 -12.04 -10.37 9.65
CA GLU A 42 -12.50 -10.87 10.95
C GLU A 42 -13.94 -10.47 11.24
N CYS A 43 -14.24 -9.17 11.18
CA CYS A 43 -15.59 -8.66 11.48
C CYS A 43 -16.41 -8.35 10.22
N LYS A 44 -15.83 -8.52 9.03
CA LYS A 44 -16.48 -8.24 7.72
C LYS A 44 -16.96 -6.80 7.55
N SER A 45 -16.62 -5.88 8.46
CA SER A 45 -16.94 -4.47 8.32
C SER A 45 -16.21 -3.88 7.11
N SER A 46 -16.94 -3.08 6.32
CA SER A 46 -16.38 -2.33 5.19
C SER A 46 -15.40 -1.26 5.71
N LEU A 47 -14.21 -1.25 5.13
CA LEU A 47 -13.15 -0.31 5.50
C LEU A 47 -13.39 1.01 4.76
N LYS A 48 -13.34 2.13 5.48
CA LYS A 48 -13.44 3.48 4.88
C LYS A 48 -12.10 3.85 4.26
N VAL A 49 -12.08 4.85 3.38
CA VAL A 49 -10.85 5.36 2.74
C VAL A 49 -9.76 5.69 3.77
N ARG A 50 -10.13 6.29 4.91
CA ARG A 50 -9.21 6.58 6.02
C ARG A 50 -8.57 5.34 6.68
N ASP A 51 -9.21 4.19 6.57
CA ASP A 51 -8.72 2.90 7.09
C ASP A 51 -7.80 2.21 6.05
N LEU A 52 -7.71 2.76 4.83
CA LEU A 52 -6.93 2.24 3.71
C LEU A 52 -5.71 3.12 3.38
N VAL A 53 -5.51 4.24 4.09
CA VAL A 53 -4.33 5.08 3.89
C VAL A 53 -3.08 4.27 4.30
N PRO A 54 -2.18 3.95 3.35
CA PRO A 54 -1.03 3.08 3.61
C PRO A 54 -0.18 3.62 4.75
N ILE A 55 0.36 2.74 5.60
CA ILE A 55 1.22 3.01 6.76
C ILE A 55 0.56 3.85 7.86
N LEU A 56 0.01 5.02 7.54
CA LEU A 56 -0.62 5.97 8.46
C LEU A 56 -1.81 5.35 9.17
N SER A 57 -2.72 4.68 8.44
CA SER A 57 -3.88 4.03 9.07
C SER A 57 -3.45 2.99 10.10
N TYR A 58 -2.39 2.22 9.83
CA TYR A 58 -1.83 1.23 10.75
C TYR A 58 -1.27 1.90 12.02
N ILE A 59 -0.47 2.97 11.86
CA ILE A 59 0.12 3.70 12.98
C ILE A 59 -0.97 4.32 13.87
N PHE A 60 -1.93 5.04 13.28
CA PHE A 60 -3.01 5.68 14.04
C PHE A 60 -3.94 4.68 14.72
N LEU A 61 -4.16 3.51 14.12
CA LEU A 61 -4.96 2.44 14.71
C LEU A 61 -4.14 1.52 15.64
N ARG A 62 -2.85 1.79 15.83
CA ARG A 62 -1.91 1.00 16.65
C ARG A 62 -1.90 -0.48 16.26
N GLY A 63 -1.91 -0.75 14.95
CA GLY A 63 -1.90 -2.10 14.38
C GLY A 63 -3.15 -2.92 14.68
N LYS A 64 -4.31 -2.27 14.87
CA LYS A 64 -5.59 -2.95 15.16
C LYS A 64 -6.69 -2.48 14.21
N CYS A 65 -7.67 -3.33 13.93
CA CYS A 65 -8.85 -2.91 13.18
C CYS A 65 -9.64 -1.86 13.97
N ARG A 66 -10.14 -0.82 13.30
CA ARG A 66 -10.97 0.23 13.92
C ARG A 66 -12.23 -0.33 14.59
N TYR A 67 -12.88 -1.29 13.94
CA TYR A 67 -14.20 -1.82 14.30
C TYR A 67 -14.11 -2.93 15.36
N CYS A 68 -13.32 -3.99 15.10
CA CYS A 68 -13.24 -5.15 16.00
C CYS A 68 -11.99 -5.21 16.88
N LYS A 69 -11.07 -4.25 16.75
CA LYS A 69 -9.79 -4.19 17.51
C LYS A 69 -8.85 -5.39 17.33
N LYS A 70 -9.16 -6.34 16.45
CA LYS A 70 -8.26 -7.46 16.13
C LYS A 70 -6.98 -6.94 15.47
N LYS A 71 -5.85 -7.56 15.79
CA LYS A 71 -4.53 -7.14 15.31
C LYS A 71 -4.44 -7.29 13.79
N ILE A 72 -3.90 -6.27 13.14
CA ILE A 72 -3.53 -6.28 11.72
C ILE A 72 -2.06 -6.71 11.65
N SER A 73 -1.73 -7.63 10.74
CA SER A 73 -0.36 -8.08 10.56
C SER A 73 0.57 -6.91 10.22
N ILE A 74 1.72 -6.83 10.88
CA ILE A 74 2.75 -5.82 10.61
C ILE A 74 3.37 -5.99 9.21
N ILE A 75 3.21 -7.16 8.60
CA ILE A 75 3.71 -7.44 7.25
C ILE A 75 3.06 -6.48 6.23
N TYR A 76 1.79 -6.11 6.41
CA TYR A 76 1.10 -5.19 5.49
C TYR A 76 1.77 -3.82 5.39
N PRO A 77 1.94 -3.04 6.48
CA PRO A 77 2.63 -1.75 6.41
C PRO A 77 4.12 -1.87 6.09
N ILE A 78 4.77 -3.00 6.42
CA ILE A 78 6.17 -3.25 6.02
C ILE A 78 6.27 -3.37 4.49
N PHE A 79 5.39 -4.14 3.85
CA PHE A 79 5.36 -4.25 2.39
C PHE A 79 5.07 -2.90 1.73
N GLU A 80 4.12 -2.14 2.25
CA GLU A 80 3.84 -0.77 1.78
C GLU A 80 5.10 0.09 1.85
N LEU A 81 5.82 0.08 2.98
CA LEU A 81 7.06 0.84 3.16
C LEU A 81 8.18 0.38 2.21
N ILE A 82 8.39 -0.92 2.07
CA ILE A 82 9.41 -1.47 1.16
C ILE A 82 9.13 -1.04 -0.28
N THR A 83 7.87 -1.09 -0.71
CA THR A 83 7.48 -0.69 -2.08
C THR A 83 7.66 0.81 -2.28
N GLY A 84 7.30 1.63 -1.28
CA GLY A 84 7.57 3.08 -1.27
C GLY A 84 9.06 3.40 -1.38
N LEU A 85 9.90 2.73 -0.58
CA LEU A 85 11.35 2.91 -0.60
C LEU A 85 11.97 2.43 -1.92
N ALA A 86 11.47 1.34 -2.51
CA ALA A 86 11.92 0.89 -3.81
C ALA A 86 11.68 1.95 -4.89
N PHE A 87 10.47 2.53 -4.95
CA PHE A 87 10.16 3.62 -5.89
C PHE A 87 11.04 4.85 -5.69
N LEU A 88 11.28 5.21 -4.43
CA LEU A 88 12.16 6.33 -4.07
C LEU A 88 13.60 6.06 -4.50
N LEU A 89 14.12 4.85 -4.24
CA LEU A 89 15.47 4.45 -4.63
C LEU A 89 15.62 4.44 -6.16
N THR A 90 14.67 3.86 -6.89
CA THR A 90 14.68 3.87 -8.36
C THR A 90 14.72 5.30 -8.88
N TYR A 91 13.91 6.21 -8.34
CA TYR A 91 13.95 7.63 -8.70
C TYR A 91 15.33 8.26 -8.49
N TYR A 92 15.99 7.99 -7.37
CA TYR A 92 17.34 8.51 -7.11
C TYR A 92 18.41 7.93 -8.05
N TYR A 93 18.26 6.67 -8.48
CA TYR A 93 19.23 6.03 -9.36
C TYR A 93 19.07 6.41 -10.83
N THR A 94 17.84 6.59 -11.34
CA THR A 94 17.60 6.86 -12.77
C THR A 94 17.14 8.29 -13.09
N GLY A 95 16.72 9.06 -12.09
CA GLY A 95 16.09 10.36 -12.30
C GLY A 95 14.71 10.24 -12.97
N PHE A 96 14.08 11.37 -13.27
CA PHE A 96 12.77 11.42 -13.95
C PHE A 96 12.90 11.30 -15.47
N ASN A 97 13.37 10.15 -15.95
CA ASN A 97 13.54 9.84 -17.38
C ASN A 97 12.66 8.66 -17.80
N ASN A 98 12.51 8.38 -19.10
CA ASN A 98 11.74 7.22 -19.59
C ASN A 98 12.26 5.88 -19.03
N GLU A 99 13.53 5.83 -18.65
CA GLU A 99 14.16 4.69 -17.98
C GLU A 99 13.55 4.40 -16.59
N LEU A 100 12.94 5.40 -15.93
CA LEU A 100 12.22 5.22 -14.68
C LEU A 100 11.03 4.28 -14.84
N ILE A 101 10.27 4.42 -15.94
CA ILE A 101 9.10 3.58 -16.22
C ILE A 101 9.55 2.13 -16.44
N ILE A 102 10.61 1.94 -17.24
CA ILE A 102 11.17 0.62 -17.55
C ILE A 102 11.64 -0.11 -16.28
N ASN A 103 12.28 0.61 -15.35
CA ASN A 103 12.77 -0.01 -14.11
C ASN A 103 11.67 -0.28 -13.06
N LEU A 104 10.46 0.24 -13.26
CA LEU A 104 9.34 0.06 -12.33
C LEU A 104 8.33 -1.02 -12.78
N THR A 105 8.35 -1.42 -14.06
CA THR A 105 7.53 -2.50 -14.65
C THR A 105 8.30 -3.79 -14.80
#